data_AF-A0A927WBK7-F1
#
_entry.id   AF-A0A927WBK7-F1
#
_cell.length_a   1.000
_cell.length_b   1.000
_cell.length_c   1.000
_cell.angle_alpha   90.00
_cell.angle_beta   90.00
_cell.angle_gamma   90.00
#
_symmetry.space_group_name_H-M   'P 1'
#
loop_
_entity.id
_entity.type
_entity.pdbx_description
1 polymer ?
#
loop_
_entity_poly.entity_id
_entity_poly.type
_entity_poly.pdbx_seq_one_letter_code
_entity_poly.pdbx_strand_id
1 'polypeptide(L)'
;MAAKSANLYARIEPDVKEQAEGILSALGIPASNAINMFYKQIILQRGLPFEVKMPSARPVDMSTLSEAEMNAELEKGYADMKAGRTKPAKTVFANIRKDYNL
;
A
#
# COMPACT_ATOMS: atom_id res chain seq x y z
N MET A 1 18.89 -8.77 34.21
CA MET A 1 17.94 -9.55 33.38
C MET A 1 18.46 -9.53 31.95
N ALA A 2 19.00 -10.65 31.45
CA ALA A 2 19.48 -10.69 30.06
C ALA A 2 18.28 -10.57 29.12
N ALA A 3 18.27 -9.56 28.25
CA ALA A 3 17.32 -9.49 27.15
C ALA A 3 17.54 -10.75 26.31
N LYS A 4 16.56 -11.67 26.30
CA LYS A 4 16.65 -12.89 25.50
C LYS A 4 16.61 -12.48 24.03
N SER A 5 17.78 -12.36 23.40
CA SER A 5 17.91 -12.16 21.97
C SER A 5 17.66 -13.48 21.25
N ALA A 6 16.97 -13.41 20.12
CA ALA A 6 16.81 -14.52 19.19
C ALA A 6 17.40 -14.09 17.83
N ASN A 7 18.16 -14.98 17.20
CA ASN A 7 18.72 -14.73 15.88
C ASN A 7 17.73 -15.16 14.79
N LEU A 8 17.57 -14.34 13.75
CA LEU A 8 16.75 -14.63 12.58
C LEU A 8 17.66 -14.75 11.35
N TYR A 9 17.55 -15.87 10.64
CA TYR A 9 18.22 -16.08 9.36
C TYR A 9 17.17 -16.28 8.27
N ALA A 10 17.19 -15.44 7.25
CA ALA A 10 16.29 -15.51 6.11
C ALA A 10 17.08 -15.36 4.80
N ARG A 11 16.70 -16.12 3.76
CA ARG A 11 17.22 -15.91 2.40
C ARG A 11 16.41 -14.80 1.74
N ILE A 12 17.11 -13.85 1.13
CA ILE A 12 16.53 -12.71 0.43
C ILE A 12 17.36 -12.52 -0.84
N GLU A 13 16.69 -12.20 -1.95
CA GLU A 13 17.36 -11.83 -3.19
C GLU A 13 18.22 -10.56 -2.98
N PRO A 14 19.45 -10.50 -3.52
CA PRO A 14 20.36 -9.37 -3.25
C PRO A 14 19.80 -8.00 -3.64
N ASP A 15 19.08 -7.93 -4.76
CA ASP A 15 18.47 -6.70 -5.27
C ASP A 15 17.33 -6.20 -4.37
N VAL A 16 16.47 -7.11 -3.90
CA VAL A 16 15.39 -6.80 -2.95
C VAL A 16 15.96 -6.29 -1.65
N LYS A 17 17.04 -6.92 -1.15
CA LYS A 17 17.73 -6.47 0.06
C LYS A 17 18.26 -5.06 -0.09
N GLU A 18 18.99 -4.78 -1.17
CA GLU A 18 19.60 -3.47 -1.41
C GLU A 18 18.53 -2.36 -1.51
N GLN A 19 17.45 -2.59 -2.26
CA GLN A 19 16.36 -1.63 -2.38
C GLN A 19 15.68 -1.36 -1.04
N ALA A 20 15.36 -2.41 -0.28
CA ALA A 20 14.71 -2.28 1.02
C ALA A 20 15.61 -1.54 2.02
N GLU A 21 16.89 -1.89 2.11
CA GLU A 21 17.85 -1.23 3.00
C GLU A 21 18.08 0.23 2.60
N GLY A 22 18.07 0.56 1.31
CA GLY A 22 18.12 1.94 0.81
C GLY A 22 16.94 2.78 1.31
N ILE A 23 15.71 2.26 1.19
CA ILE A 23 14.49 2.94 1.68
C ILE A 23 14.55 3.09 3.21
N LEU A 24 14.89 2.03 3.92
CA LEU A 24 14.97 2.04 5.39
C LEU A 24 16.03 3.02 5.90
N SER A 25 17.17 3.10 5.22
CA SER A 25 18.24 4.06 5.52
C SER A 25 17.77 5.51 5.32
N ALA A 26 17.06 5.79 4.22
CA ALA A 26 16.47 7.12 3.98
C ALA A 26 15.45 7.53 5.06
N LEU A 27 14.77 6.55 5.67
CA LEU A 27 13.86 6.76 6.81
C LEU A 27 14.58 6.80 8.17
N GLY A 28 15.89 6.54 8.23
CA GLY A 28 16.66 6.45 9.48
C GLY A 28 16.33 5.20 10.30
N ILE A 29 15.81 4.14 9.67
CA ILE A 29 15.35 2.92 10.31
C ILE A 29 16.35 1.79 10.03
N PRO A 30 17.02 1.22 11.04
CA PRO A 30 17.83 0.03 10.85
C PRO A 30 16.99 -1.19 10.42
N ALA A 31 17.54 -2.06 9.58
CA ALA A 31 16.85 -3.27 9.10
C ALA A 31 16.34 -4.17 10.24
N SER A 32 17.14 -4.33 11.31
CA SER A 32 16.74 -5.09 12.50
C SER A 32 15.52 -4.48 13.22
N ASN A 33 15.41 -3.15 13.25
CA ASN A 33 14.26 -2.46 13.80
C ASN A 33 13.03 -2.65 12.91
N ALA A 34 13.20 -2.60 11.58
CA ALA A 34 12.12 -2.87 10.63
C ALA A 34 11.53 -4.27 10.81
N ILE A 35 12.39 -5.29 10.95
CA ILE A 35 11.98 -6.67 11.23
C ILE A 35 11.22 -6.75 12.57
N ASN A 36 11.73 -6.11 13.63
CA ASN A 36 11.04 -6.09 14.92
C ASN A 36 9.66 -5.42 14.85
N MET A 37 9.52 -4.33 14.06
CA MET A 37 8.23 -3.69 13.84
C MET A 37 7.26 -4.61 13.10
N PHE A 38 7.74 -5.34 12.09
CA PHE A 38 6.95 -6.33 11.36
C PHE A 38 6.37 -7.41 12.30
N TYR A 39 7.18 -8.00 13.18
CA TYR A 39 6.69 -8.97 14.18
C TYR A 39 5.68 -8.37 15.15
N LYS A 40 5.92 -7.13 15.61
CA LYS A 40 4.97 -6.43 16.50
C LYS A 40 3.62 -6.21 15.83
N GLN A 41 3.61 -5.85 14.56
CA GLN A 41 2.36 -5.70 13.81
C GLN A 41 1.63 -7.03 13.64
N ILE A 42 2.34 -8.14 13.41
CA ILE A 42 1.72 -9.47 13.36
C ILE A 42 1.01 -9.79 14.69
N ILE A 43 1.69 -9.54 15.82
CA ILE A 43 1.13 -9.78 17.15
C ILE A 43 -0.11 -8.90 17.39
N LEU A 44 -0.02 -7.61 17.05
CA LEU A 44 -1.09 -6.64 17.27
C LEU A 44 -2.34 -6.97 16.45
N GLN A 45 -2.17 -7.34 15.18
CA GLN A 45 -3.27 -7.59 14.26
C GLN A 45 -3.78 -9.04 14.29
N ARG A 46 -3.06 -9.94 14.98
CA ARG A 46 -3.29 -11.39 14.92
C ARG A 46 -3.36 -11.90 13.47
N GLY A 47 -2.52 -11.35 12.61
CA GLY A 47 -2.57 -11.53 11.16
C GLY A 47 -1.36 -10.92 10.47
N LEU A 48 -1.34 -10.88 9.14
CA LEU A 48 -0.28 -10.20 8.40
C LEU A 48 -0.46 -8.68 8.49
N PRO A 49 0.64 -7.90 8.55
CA PRO A 49 0.59 -6.46 8.78
C PRO A 49 0.20 -5.65 7.54
N PHE A 50 -0.26 -6.35 6.49
CA PHE A 50 -0.78 -5.82 5.25
C PHE A 50 -1.89 -6.76 4.78
N GLU A 51 -2.83 -6.22 4.00
CA GLU A 51 -3.90 -7.02 3.44
C GLU A 51 -3.37 -8.01 2.40
N VAL A 52 -3.59 -9.30 2.63
CA VAL A 52 -3.31 -10.34 1.62
C VAL A 52 -4.49 -10.43 0.68
N LYS A 53 -4.49 -9.55 -0.32
CA LYS A 53 -5.46 -9.58 -1.41
C LYS A 53 -4.72 -9.87 -2.72
N MET A 54 -5.29 -10.71 -3.57
CA MET A 54 -4.93 -10.63 -4.98
C MET A 54 -5.36 -9.25 -5.46
N PRO A 55 -4.50 -8.44 -6.10
CA PRO A 55 -4.89 -7.14 -6.61
C PRO A 55 -6.11 -7.35 -7.50
N SER A 56 -7.28 -6.88 -7.06
CA SER A 56 -8.44 -6.87 -7.93
C SER A 56 -8.16 -5.80 -8.98
N ALA A 57 -7.82 -6.24 -10.19
CA ALA A 57 -7.81 -5.40 -11.38
C ALA A 57 -9.26 -5.02 -11.76
N ARG A 58 -10.07 -4.58 -10.81
CA ARG A 58 -11.43 -4.14 -11.03
C ARG A 58 -11.54 -2.71 -10.51
N PRO A 59 -12.17 -1.80 -11.27
CA PRO A 59 -12.53 -0.49 -10.76
C PRO A 59 -13.33 -0.64 -9.46
N VAL A 60 -13.25 0.37 -8.59
CA VAL A 60 -14.07 0.43 -7.38
C VAL A 60 -15.53 0.27 -7.78
N ASP A 61 -16.19 -0.74 -7.23
CA ASP A 61 -17.58 -1.05 -7.53
C ASP A 61 -18.48 -0.21 -6.61
N MET A 62 -19.30 0.66 -7.21
CA MET A 62 -20.25 1.50 -6.48
C MET A 62 -21.22 0.68 -5.61
N SER A 63 -21.50 -0.57 -5.96
CA SER A 63 -22.37 -1.45 -5.18
C SER A 63 -21.75 -1.92 -3.86
N THR A 64 -20.43 -1.75 -3.70
CA THR A 64 -19.69 -2.17 -2.49
C THR A 64 -19.37 -1.02 -1.54
N LEU A 65 -19.64 0.23 -1.94
CA LEU A 65 -19.36 1.42 -1.12
C LEU A 65 -20.57 1.77 -0.25
N SER A 66 -20.32 2.15 1.00
CA SER A 66 -21.31 2.86 1.81
C SER A 66 -21.52 4.29 1.31
N GLU A 67 -22.64 4.92 1.68
CA GLU A 67 -22.94 6.32 1.33
C GLU A 67 -21.85 7.29 1.80
N ALA A 68 -21.28 7.03 2.99
CA ALA A 68 -20.19 7.84 3.54
C ALA A 68 -18.90 7.74 2.71
N GLU A 69 -18.55 6.53 2.25
CA GLU A 69 -17.38 6.31 1.41
C GLU A 69 -17.57 6.89 0.02
N MET A 70 -18.77 6.77 -0.56
CA MET A 70 -19.12 7.38 -1.83
C MET A 70 -18.98 8.90 -1.78
N ASN A 71 -19.53 9.54 -0.73
CA ASN A 71 -19.40 10.99 -0.55
C ASN A 71 -17.93 11.41 -0.37
N ALA A 72 -17.13 10.63 0.35
CA ALA A 72 -15.71 10.90 0.51
C ALA A 72 -14.95 10.84 -0.82
N GLU A 73 -15.26 9.89 -1.70
CA GLU A 73 -14.66 9.82 -3.05
C GLU A 73 -15.09 10.98 -3.96
N LEU A 74 -16.37 11.41 -3.87
CA LEU A 74 -16.86 12.58 -4.61
C LEU A 74 -16.19 13.88 -4.16
N GLU A 75 -15.99 14.07 -2.85
CA GLU A 75 -15.29 15.24 -2.30
C GLU A 75 -13.83 15.30 -2.77
N LYS A 76 -13.14 14.16 -2.86
CA LYS A 76 -11.78 14.09 -3.44
C LYS A 76 -11.77 14.57 -4.89
N GLY A 77 -12.72 14.08 -5.71
CA GLY A 77 -12.86 14.52 -7.10
C GLY A 77 -13.16 16.01 -7.25
N TYR A 78 -14.00 16.56 -6.37
CA TYR A 78 -14.31 17.99 -6.32
C TYR A 78 -13.08 18.83 -5.92
N ALA A 79 -12.29 18.36 -4.95
CA ALA A 79 -11.04 19.00 -4.56
C ALA A 79 -10.00 18.99 -5.70
N ASP A 80 -9.87 17.88 -6.42
CA ASP A 80 -8.99 17.76 -7.59
C ASP A 80 -9.42 18.69 -8.73
N MET A 81 -10.72 18.83 -8.97
CA MET A 81 -11.26 19.81 -9.92
C MET A 81 -10.90 21.24 -9.53
N LYS A 82 -11.10 21.62 -8.25
CA LYS A 82 -10.73 22.95 -7.74
C LYS A 82 -9.23 23.23 -7.85
N ALA A 83 -8.40 22.21 -7.65
CA ALA A 83 -6.96 22.31 -7.76
C ALA A 83 -6.43 22.22 -9.21
N GLY A 84 -7.31 22.11 -10.21
CA GLY A 84 -6.92 22.00 -11.62
C GLY A 84 -6.29 20.66 -11.99
N ARG A 85 -6.31 19.65 -11.11
CA ARG A 85 -5.80 18.29 -11.33
C ARG A 85 -6.79 17.47 -12.15
N THR A 86 -7.20 18.01 -13.30
CA THR A 86 -8.17 17.37 -14.19
C THR A 86 -7.45 16.70 -15.36
N LYS A 87 -8.09 15.69 -15.95
CA LYS A 87 -7.62 15.02 -17.16
C LYS A 87 -8.73 15.01 -18.20
N PRO A 88 -8.42 15.10 -19.51
CA PRO A 88 -9.43 14.98 -20.55
C PRO A 88 -10.16 13.65 -20.44
N ALA A 89 -11.50 13.71 -20.40
CA ALA A 89 -12.35 12.53 -20.23
C ALA A 89 -12.02 11.41 -21.24
N LYS A 90 -11.79 11.77 -22.51
CA LYS A 90 -11.43 10.83 -23.58
C LYS A 90 -10.18 10.01 -23.24
N THR A 91 -9.15 10.64 -22.68
CA THR A 91 -7.90 9.98 -22.30
C THR A 91 -8.13 9.07 -21.10
N VAL A 92 -8.91 9.52 -20.12
CA VAL A 92 -9.25 8.73 -18.93
C VAL A 92 -9.99 7.46 -19.32
N PHE A 93 -11.04 7.56 -20.15
CA PHE A 93 -11.82 6.39 -20.57
C PHE A 93 -11.00 5.42 -21.45
N ALA A 94 -10.08 5.93 -22.27
CA ALA A 94 -9.17 5.07 -23.04
C ALA A 94 -8.23 4.27 -22.12
N ASN A 95 -7.67 4.91 -21.10
CA ASN A 95 -6.80 4.25 -20.12
C ASN A 95 -7.58 3.22 -19.29
N ILE A 96 -8.78 3.54 -18.81
CA ILE A 96 -9.62 2.62 -18.04
C ILE A 96 -9.90 1.34 -18.84
N ARG A 97 -10.28 1.45 -20.12
CA ARG A 97 -10.53 0.27 -20.97
C ARG A 97 -9.28 -0.58 -21.16
N LYS A 98 -8.12 0.06 -21.32
CA LYS A 98 -6.83 -0.63 -21.45
C LYS A 98 -6.41 -1.32 -20.16
N ASP A 99 -6.46 -0.62 -19.03
CA ASP A 99 -5.92 -1.07 -17.74
C ASP A 99 -6.79 -2.14 -17.10
N TYR A 100 -8.10 -2.12 -17.39
CA TYR A 100 -9.08 -3.07 -16.85
C TYR A 100 -9.62 -4.07 -17.88
N ASN A 101 -9.09 -4.04 -19.11
CA ASN A 101 -9.47 -4.92 -20.21
C ASN A 101 -11.00 -4.96 -20.45
N LEU A 102 -11.62 -3.77 -20.44
CA LEU A 102 -13.07 -3.52 -20.61
C LEU A 102 -13.44 -3.18 -22.06
#